data_AF-A0A7S2G8E6-F1
#
_entry.id   AF-A0A7S2G8E6-F1
#
_cell.length_a   1.000
_cell.length_b   1.000
_cell.length_c   1.000
_cell.angle_alpha   90.00
_cell.angle_beta   90.00
_cell.angle_gamma   90.00
#
_symmetry.space_group_name_H-M   'P 1'
#
loop_
_entity.id
_entity.type
_entity.pdbx_description
1 polymer ?
#
loop_
_entity_poly.entity_id
_entity_poly.type
_entity_poly.pdbx_seq_one_letter_code
_entity_poly.pdbx_strand_id
1 'polypeptide(L)'
;QYVEPAILAMVGEEYQQWVPIGVKWCCKALCISAAWWVQRVVSPFHSAIRGGLMSGKYVVNYMHEKGYLKNDDKNSYMDEAIGWMIAAAGLLFQVSMGFRAPFPLNILLLPVSFVEWFITWSVSAQ
;
A
#
# COMPACT_ATOMS: atom_id res chain seq x y z
N GLN A 1 -25.12 15.18 15.97
CA GLN A 1 -26.22 15.65 16.83
C GLN A 1 -26.19 15.08 18.25
N TYR A 2 -25.80 13.81 18.47
CA TYR A 2 -25.78 13.23 19.84
C TYR A 2 -24.50 13.49 20.65
N VAL A 3 -23.38 13.82 20.00
CA VAL A 3 -22.06 13.92 20.66
C VAL A 3 -21.78 15.32 21.24
N GLU A 4 -22.30 16.37 20.60
CA GLU A 4 -22.16 17.77 21.06
C GLU A 4 -22.72 18.02 22.47
N PRO A 5 -23.96 17.61 22.82
CA PRO A 5 -24.50 17.89 24.15
C PRO A 5 -23.77 17.11 25.27
N ALA A 6 -23.24 15.92 24.97
CA ALA A 6 -22.47 15.12 25.93
C ALA A 6 -21.11 15.75 26.26
N ILE A 7 -20.46 16.37 25.27
CA ILE A 7 -19.17 17.06 25.47
C ILE A 7 -19.36 18.41 26.17
N LEU A 8 -20.45 19.14 25.86
CA LEU A 8 -20.77 20.42 26.51
C LEU A 8 -21.03 20.28 28.03
N ALA A 9 -21.56 19.13 28.48
CA ALA A 9 -21.80 18.86 29.90
C ALA A 9 -20.51 18.55 30.70
N MET A 10 -19.41 18.20 30.03
CA MET A 10 -18.13 17.82 30.66
C MET A 10 -17.07 18.93 30.59
N VAL A 11 -17.35 20.00 29.87
CA VAL A 11 -16.39 21.07 29.54
C VAL A 11 -16.87 22.40 30.14
N GLY A 12 -15.95 23.14 30.78
CA GLY A 12 -16.24 24.47 31.35
C GLY A 12 -16.67 25.48 30.28
N GLU A 13 -17.53 26.44 30.67
CA GLU A 13 -18.20 27.40 29.76
C GLU A 13 -17.26 28.06 28.74
N GLU A 14 -16.01 28.35 29.12
CA GLU A 14 -15.01 29.02 28.27
C GLU A 14 -14.63 28.22 27.00
N TYR A 15 -14.68 26.89 27.04
CA TYR A 15 -14.26 26.02 25.94
C TYR A 15 -15.43 25.51 25.08
N GLN A 16 -16.67 25.76 25.49
CA GLN A 16 -17.88 25.31 24.79
C GLN A 16 -17.96 25.87 23.36
N GLN A 17 -17.41 27.05 23.11
CA GLN A 17 -17.31 27.68 21.78
C GLN A 17 -16.45 26.88 20.78
N TRP A 18 -15.46 26.12 21.26
CA TRP A 18 -14.54 25.34 20.41
C TRP A 18 -15.02 23.91 20.16
N VAL A 19 -15.98 23.41 20.95
CA VAL A 19 -16.56 22.08 20.81
C VAL A 19 -17.12 21.80 19.41
N PRO A 20 -17.97 22.65 18.80
CA PRO A 20 -18.51 22.37 17.47
C PRO A 20 -17.43 22.38 16.38
N ILE A 21 -16.36 23.15 16.58
CA ILE A 21 -15.20 23.17 15.69
C ILE A 21 -14.42 21.85 15.87
N GLY A 22 -14.04 21.50 17.11
CA GLY A 22 -13.29 20.29 17.42
C GLY A 22 -13.97 19.02 16.93
N VAL A 23 -15.27 18.86 17.16
CA VAL A 23 -16.03 17.68 16.71
C VAL A 23 -16.03 17.55 15.18
N LYS A 24 -16.20 18.67 14.45
CA LYS A 24 -16.15 18.67 12.98
C LYS A 24 -14.77 18.31 12.46
N TRP A 25 -13.71 18.85 13.06
CA TRP A 25 -12.33 18.54 12.67
C TRP A 25 -11.93 17.11 13.00
N CYS A 26 -12.32 16.58 14.16
CA CYS A 26 -12.09 15.17 14.50
C CYS A 26 -12.80 14.22 13.52
N CYS A 27 -14.04 14.51 13.15
CA CYS A 27 -14.77 13.72 12.16
C CYS A 27 -14.05 13.74 10.80
N LYS A 28 -13.62 14.91 10.33
CA LYS A 28 -12.83 15.04 9.09
C LYS A 28 -11.50 14.30 9.19
N ALA A 29 -10.78 14.41 10.30
CA ALA A 29 -9.50 13.75 10.53
C ALA A 29 -9.65 12.23 10.51
N LEU A 30 -10.72 11.68 11.09
CA LEU A 30 -11.03 10.25 11.01
C LEU A 30 -11.29 9.81 9.56
N CYS A 31 -12.06 10.58 8.80
CA CYS A 31 -12.30 10.28 7.39
C CYS A 31 -11.01 10.32 6.56
N ILE A 32 -10.16 11.33 6.77
CA ILE A 32 -8.86 11.46 6.09
C ILE A 32 -7.92 10.32 6.50
N SER A 33 -7.87 9.99 7.78
CA SER A 33 -7.05 8.89 8.31
C SER A 33 -7.47 7.55 7.71
N ALA A 34 -8.78 7.28 7.61
CA ALA A 34 -9.30 6.10 6.93
C ALA A 34 -8.92 6.08 5.44
N ALA A 35 -9.04 7.22 4.74
CA ALA A 35 -8.64 7.34 3.34
C ALA A 35 -7.16 7.03 3.14
N TRP A 36 -6.28 7.56 4.00
CA TRP A 36 -4.84 7.26 3.97
C TRP A 36 -4.54 5.79 4.29
N TRP A 37 -5.29 5.17 5.19
CA TRP A 37 -5.13 3.75 5.48
C TRP A 37 -5.43 2.90 4.24
N VAL A 38 -6.54 3.19 3.54
CA VAL A 38 -6.88 2.50 2.28
C VAL A 38 -5.81 2.75 1.21
N GLN A 39 -5.37 3.99 1.02
CA GLN A 39 -4.32 4.32 0.04
C GLN A 39 -3.00 3.59 0.33
N ARG A 40 -2.61 3.49 1.60
CA ARG A 40 -1.41 2.75 2.01
C ARG A 40 -1.49 1.27 1.65
N VAL A 41 -2.68 0.68 1.67
CA VAL A 41 -2.89 -0.70 1.26
C VAL A 41 -2.84 -0.84 -0.26
N VAL A 42 -3.44 0.06 -1.04
CA VAL A 42 -3.51 -0.08 -2.51
C VAL A 42 -2.13 -0.05 -3.19
N SER A 43 -1.20 0.78 -2.71
CA SER A 43 0.13 0.93 -3.31
C SER A 43 0.94 -0.38 -3.40
N PRO A 44 1.10 -1.19 -2.33
CA PRO A 44 1.80 -2.46 -2.40
C PRO A 44 1.08 -3.50 -3.25
N PHE A 45 -0.27 -3.52 -3.28
CA PHE A 45 -1.02 -4.40 -4.19
C PHE A 45 -0.64 -4.13 -5.65
N HIS A 46 -0.62 -2.86 -6.06
CA HIS A 46 -0.28 -2.47 -7.42
C HIS A 46 1.19 -2.78 -7.78
N SER A 47 2.08 -2.59 -6.81
CA SER A 47 3.50 -2.94 -6.95
C SER A 47 3.71 -4.45 -7.09
N ALA A 48 3.04 -5.26 -6.29
CA ALA A 48 3.11 -6.72 -6.32
C ALA A 48 2.62 -7.29 -7.67
N ILE A 49 1.49 -6.79 -8.19
CA ILE A 49 0.95 -7.23 -9.48
C ILE A 49 1.91 -6.88 -10.62
N ARG A 50 2.42 -5.64 -10.66
CA ARG A 50 3.39 -5.23 -11.69
C ARG A 50 4.69 -6.01 -11.61
N GLY A 51 5.22 -6.23 -10.40
CA GLY A 51 6.43 -7.03 -10.19
C GLY A 51 6.24 -8.51 -10.54
N GLY A 52 5.10 -9.10 -10.19
CA GLY A 52 4.74 -10.47 -10.52
C GLY A 52 4.59 -10.70 -12.02
N LEU A 53 3.93 -9.79 -12.72
CA LEU A 53 3.79 -9.86 -14.17
C LEU A 53 5.14 -9.73 -14.89
N MET A 54 6.01 -8.81 -14.45
CA MET A 54 7.36 -8.68 -15.03
C MET A 54 8.19 -9.93 -14.78
N SER A 55 8.25 -10.43 -13.55
CA SER A 55 9.01 -11.65 -13.23
C SER A 55 8.50 -12.87 -14.00
N GLY A 56 7.18 -13.06 -14.12
CA GLY A 56 6.60 -14.12 -14.96
C GLY A 56 7.06 -14.05 -16.42
N LYS A 57 7.00 -12.86 -17.03
CA LYS A 57 7.49 -12.63 -18.41
C LYS A 57 8.97 -12.97 -18.57
N TYR A 58 9.82 -12.54 -17.63
CA TYR A 58 11.26 -12.83 -17.71
C TYR A 58 11.58 -14.30 -17.48
N VAL A 59 10.88 -14.98 -16.57
CA VAL A 59 11.05 -16.42 -16.31
C VAL A 59 10.68 -17.24 -17.55
N VAL A 60 9.56 -16.91 -18.20
CA VAL A 60 9.12 -17.55 -19.43
C VAL A 60 10.11 -17.32 -20.56
N ASN A 61 10.53 -16.07 -20.79
CA ASN A 61 11.53 -15.75 -21.81
C ASN A 61 12.85 -16.51 -21.59
N TYR A 62 13.33 -16.58 -20.35
CA TYR A 62 14.53 -17.36 -20.01
C TYR A 62 14.37 -18.86 -20.29
N MET A 63 13.17 -19.40 -20.06
CA MET A 63 12.86 -20.81 -20.28
C MET A 63 12.69 -21.13 -21.78
N HIS A 64 12.25 -20.16 -22.59
CA HIS A 64 12.30 -20.21 -24.05
C HIS A 64 13.75 -20.17 -24.59
N GLU A 65 14.61 -19.29 -24.05
CA GLU A 65 16.03 -19.20 -24.45
C GLU A 65 16.78 -20.53 -24.23
N LYS A 66 16.44 -21.26 -23.17
CA LYS A 66 17.02 -22.60 -22.91
C LYS A 66 16.40 -23.73 -23.73
N GLY A 67 15.41 -23.45 -24.57
CA GLY A 67 14.76 -24.44 -25.44
C GLY A 67 13.86 -25.43 -24.70
N TYR A 68 13.50 -25.17 -23.44
CA TYR A 68 12.56 -26.01 -22.68
C TYR A 68 11.10 -25.78 -23.09
N LEU A 69 10.79 -24.61 -23.64
CA LEU A 69 9.47 -24.26 -24.17
C LEU A 69 9.56 -24.03 -25.67
N LYS A 70 8.79 -24.81 -26.42
CA LYS A 70 8.64 -24.66 -27.87
C LYS A 70 7.90 -23.35 -28.13
N ASN A 71 8.39 -22.55 -29.08
CA ASN A 71 7.70 -21.34 -29.55
C ASN A 71 6.27 -21.70 -29.94
N ASP A 72 5.32 -21.45 -29.05
CA ASP A 72 3.94 -21.27 -29.47
C ASP A 72 3.65 -19.79 -29.35
N ASP A 73 3.66 -19.18 -30.52
CA ASP A 73 3.46 -17.78 -30.75
C ASP A 73 2.09 -17.36 -30.19
N LYS A 74 2.12 -16.32 -29.35
CA LYS A 74 1.15 -15.21 -29.27
C LYS A 74 0.06 -15.16 -28.20
N ASN A 75 -0.25 -16.16 -27.39
CA ASN A 75 -1.35 -16.00 -26.40
C ASN A 75 -1.35 -17.02 -25.25
N SER A 76 -0.18 -17.38 -24.73
CA SER A 76 -0.14 -18.43 -23.71
C SER A 76 -0.73 -17.91 -22.40
N TYR A 77 -1.98 -18.29 -22.14
CA TYR A 77 -2.64 -18.25 -20.82
C TYR A 77 -1.70 -18.70 -19.68
N MET A 78 -0.70 -19.53 -20.00
CA MET A 78 0.32 -20.00 -19.09
C MET A 78 1.23 -18.88 -18.57
N ASP A 79 1.61 -17.90 -19.39
CA ASP A 79 2.47 -16.78 -18.99
C ASP A 79 1.73 -15.84 -18.04
N GLU A 80 0.45 -15.61 -18.34
CA GLU A 80 -0.43 -14.83 -17.51
C GLU A 80 -0.73 -15.58 -16.20
N ALA A 81 -1.04 -16.87 -16.25
CA ALA A 81 -1.26 -17.70 -15.05
C ALA A 81 -0.01 -17.75 -14.16
N ILE A 82 1.20 -17.90 -14.72
CA ILE A 82 2.46 -17.86 -13.97
C ILE A 82 2.68 -16.47 -13.37
N GLY A 83 2.43 -15.40 -14.13
CA GLY A 83 2.51 -14.03 -13.64
C GLY A 83 1.56 -13.77 -12.46
N TRP A 84 0.30 -14.23 -12.56
CA TRP A 84 -0.69 -14.12 -11.48
C TRP A 84 -0.34 -14.99 -10.27
N MET A 85 0.21 -16.19 -10.46
CA MET A 85 0.69 -17.06 -9.39
C MET A 85 1.86 -16.42 -8.62
N ILE A 86 2.83 -15.86 -9.34
CA ILE A 86 3.98 -15.16 -8.72
C ILE A 86 3.52 -13.87 -8.04
N ALA A 87 2.58 -13.13 -8.64
CA ALA A 87 1.98 -11.94 -8.02
C ALA A 87 1.24 -12.30 -6.72
N ALA A 88 0.43 -13.36 -6.73
CA ALA A 88 -0.28 -13.84 -5.54
C ALA A 88 0.70 -14.30 -4.45
N ALA A 89 1.76 -15.04 -4.82
CA ALA A 89 2.82 -15.44 -3.89
C ALA A 89 3.55 -14.23 -3.30
N GLY A 90 3.89 -13.23 -4.13
CA GLY A 90 4.51 -11.98 -3.70
C GLY A 90 3.62 -11.16 -2.75
N LEU A 91 2.31 -11.14 -3.00
CA LEU A 91 1.33 -10.46 -2.16
C LEU A 91 1.16 -11.18 -0.81
N LEU A 92 1.07 -12.51 -0.80
CA LEU A 92 1.06 -13.32 0.42
C LEU A 92 2.36 -13.13 1.23
N PHE A 93 3.50 -13.02 0.55
CA PHE A 93 4.77 -12.71 1.18
C PHE A 93 4.79 -11.29 1.79
N GLN A 94 4.26 -10.30 1.08
CA GLN A 94 4.14 -8.93 1.60
C GLN A 94 3.20 -8.84 2.82
N VAL A 95 2.07 -9.58 2.81
CA VAL A 95 1.12 -9.64 3.92
C VAL A 95 1.72 -10.37 5.13
N SER A 96 2.37 -11.51 4.93
CA SER A 96 3.03 -12.26 6.01
C SER A 96 4.19 -11.50 6.66
N MET A 97 4.88 -10.64 5.90
CA MET A 97 5.95 -9.78 6.39
C MET A 97 5.46 -8.41 6.88
N GLY A 98 4.15 -8.18 6.94
CA GLY A 98 3.55 -6.94 7.46
C GLY A 98 3.96 -5.68 6.70
N PHE A 99 4.15 -5.79 5.38
CA PHE A 99 4.62 -4.73 4.48
C PHE A 99 6.00 -4.15 4.84
N ARG A 100 6.82 -4.88 5.59
CA ARG A 100 8.21 -4.51 5.89
C ARG A 100 9.17 -5.26 5.00
N ALA A 101 10.25 -4.59 4.58
CA ALA A 101 11.32 -5.24 3.86
C ALA A 101 12.04 -6.27 4.76
N PRO A 102 12.13 -7.55 4.36
CA PRO A 102 12.93 -8.53 5.07
C PRO A 102 14.40 -8.13 5.12
N PHE A 103 15.14 -8.55 6.14
CA PHE A 103 16.60 -8.49 6.09
C PHE A 103 17.12 -9.50 5.03
N PRO A 104 18.09 -9.15 4.15
CA PRO A 104 18.89 -7.93 4.08
C PRO A 104 18.37 -6.85 3.10
N LEU A 105 17.22 -7.06 2.45
CA LEU A 105 16.63 -6.10 1.51
C LEU A 105 16.39 -4.72 2.15
N ASN A 106 16.15 -4.67 3.47
CA ASN A 106 16.09 -3.41 4.22
C ASN A 106 17.38 -2.57 4.10
N ILE A 107 18.56 -3.19 4.09
CA ILE A 107 19.84 -2.47 3.95
C ILE A 107 20.06 -2.01 2.51
N LEU A 108 19.73 -2.85 1.53
CA LEU A 108 19.88 -2.50 0.12
C LEU A 108 18.92 -1.36 -0.29
N LEU A 109 17.70 -1.37 0.26
CA LEU A 109 16.66 -0.41 -0.03
C LEU A 109 16.65 0.80 0.91
N LEU A 110 17.58 0.90 1.88
CA LEU A 110 17.73 2.05 2.78
C LEU A 110 17.66 3.42 2.06
N PRO A 111 18.37 3.68 0.95
CA PRO A 111 18.28 4.98 0.27
C PRO A 111 16.87 5.25 -0.26
N VAL A 112 16.16 4.22 -0.72
CA VAL A 112 14.78 4.34 -1.21
C VAL A 112 13.81 4.55 -0.04
N SER A 113 13.99 3.84 1.07
CA SER A 113 13.17 4.01 2.28
C SER A 113 13.32 5.41 2.89
N PHE A 114 14.51 6.00 2.83
CA PHE A 114 14.74 7.37 3.28
C PHE A 114 14.00 8.40 2.40
N VAL A 115 14.02 8.20 1.07
CA VAL A 115 13.29 9.04 0.12
C VAL A 115 11.78 8.90 0.30
N GLU A 116 11.27 7.69 0.52
CA GLU A 116 9.85 7.44 0.78
C GLU A 116 9.37 8.12 2.07
N TRP A 117 10.21 8.07 3.13
CA TRP A 117 9.96 8.80 4.37
C TRP A 117 9.93 10.31 4.13
N PHE A 118 10.88 10.84 3.36
CA PHE A 118 10.96 12.26 3.02
C PHE A 118 9.74 12.73 2.21
N ILE A 119 9.35 11.98 1.19
CA ILE A 119 8.16 12.30 0.36
C ILE A 119 6.89 12.30 1.22
N THR A 120 6.73 11.30 2.09
CA THR A 120 5.58 11.22 2.99
C THR A 120 5.54 12.42 3.94
N TRP A 121 6.71 12.82 4.47
CA TRP A 121 6.83 14.00 5.31
C TRP A 121 6.47 15.28 4.54
N SER A 122 7.01 15.48 3.33
CA SER A 122 6.72 16.65 2.51
C SER A 122 5.26 16.77 2.11
N VAL A 123 4.61 15.66 1.76
CA VAL A 123 3.16 15.65 1.44
C VAL A 123 2.32 15.90 2.69
N SER A 124 2.75 15.44 3.86
CA SER A 124 2.04 15.72 5.12
C SER A 124 2.23 17.14 5.65
N ALA A 125 3.28 17.83 5.20
CA ALA A 125 3.62 19.20 5.61
C ALA A 125 2.91 20.27 4.76
N GLN A 126 2.22 19.88 3.70
CA GLN A 126 1.51 20.75 2.75
C GLN A 126 0.00 20.66 2.97
#